data_AF-A0A9X5CN52-F1
#
_entry.id   AF-A0A9X5CN52-F1
#
_cell.length_a   1.000
_cell.length_b   1.000
_cell.length_c   1.000
_cell.angle_alpha   90.00
_cell.angle_beta   90.00
_cell.angle_gamma   90.00
#
_symmetry.space_group_name_H-M   'P 1'
#
loop_
_entity.id
_entity.type
_entity.pdbx_description
1 polymer ?
#
loop_
_entity_poly.entity_id
_entity_poly.type
_entity_poly.pdbx_seq_one_letter_code
_entity_poly.pdbx_strand_id
1 'polypeptide(L)' 'AARAARLARELLAHPGLSGAGGLTATGFRRRSCCLYYRVPGGGVCGDCCFVRPPRSSPRAPSG' A
#
# COMPACT_ATOMS: atom_id res chain seq x y z
N ALA A 1 -14.54 -11.71 -12.79
CA ALA A 1 -14.28 -10.54 -11.94
C ALA A 1 -14.92 -10.65 -10.54
N ALA A 2 -16.24 -10.86 -10.42
CA ALA A 2 -16.96 -10.84 -9.12
C ALA A 2 -16.41 -11.79 -8.04
N ARG A 3 -16.07 -13.05 -8.41
CA ARG A 3 -15.49 -14.03 -7.47
C ARG A 3 -14.15 -13.57 -6.89
N ALA A 4 -13.28 -13.02 -7.73
CA ALA A 4 -11.98 -12.50 -7.30
C ALA A 4 -12.15 -11.30 -6.34
N ALA A 5 -13.08 -10.39 -6.65
CA ALA A 5 -13.39 -9.26 -5.77
C ALA A 5 -13.97 -9.71 -4.42
N ARG A 6 -14.78 -10.78 -4.39
CA ARG A 6 -15.29 -11.36 -3.15
C ARG A 6 -14.16 -11.94 -2.29
N LEU A 7 -13.30 -12.77 -2.89
CA LEU A 7 -12.15 -13.36 -2.19
C LEU A 7 -11.18 -12.29 -1.67
N ALA A 8 -10.91 -11.25 -2.46
CA ALA A 8 -10.07 -10.14 -2.03
C ALA A 8 -10.66 -9.43 -0.80
N ARG A 9 -11.98 -9.18 -0.78
CA ARG A 9 -12.66 -8.60 0.39
C ARG A 9 -12.57 -9.50 1.63
N GLU A 10 -12.76 -10.80 1.47
CA GLU A 10 -12.65 -11.77 2.57
C GLU A 10 -11.22 -11.80 3.15
N LEU A 11 -10.18 -11.83 2.31
CA LEU A 11 -8.79 -11.80 2.76
C LEU A 11 -8.42 -10.49 3.46
N LEU A 12 -8.89 -9.35 2.94
CA LEU A 12 -8.62 -8.03 3.54
C LEU A 12 -9.39 -7.81 4.86
N ALA A 13 -10.46 -8.57 5.11
CA ALA A 13 -11.16 -8.58 6.40
C ALA A 13 -10.42 -9.39 7.48
N HIS A 14 -9.39 -10.15 7.12
CA HIS A 14 -8.59 -10.92 8.08
C HIS A 14 -7.94 -9.98 9.12
N PRO A 15 -7.95 -10.28 10.43
CA PRO A 15 -7.48 -9.36 11.48
C PRO A 15 -6.08 -8.78 11.24
N GLY A 16 -5.11 -9.60 10.82
CA GLY A 16 -3.75 -9.14 10.50
C GLY A 16 -3.61 -8.20 9.30
N LEU A 17 -4.64 -8.10 8.44
CA LEU A 17 -4.70 -7.19 7.30
C LEU A 17 -5.76 -6.09 7.47
N SER A 18 -6.65 -6.24 8.46
CA SER A 18 -7.69 -5.27 8.75
C SER A 18 -7.07 -3.91 9.03
N GLY A 19 -7.58 -2.88 8.34
CA GLY A 19 -7.05 -1.52 8.44
C GLY A 19 -5.70 -1.27 7.78
N ALA A 20 -5.07 -2.26 7.11
CA ALA A 20 -3.80 -2.06 6.39
C ALA A 20 -3.97 -1.25 5.09
N GLY A 21 -5.20 -1.12 4.59
CA GLY A 21 -5.53 -0.42 3.36
C GLY A 21 -7.03 -0.42 3.08
N GLY A 22 -7.41 0.06 1.91
CA GLY A 22 -8.80 0.09 1.45
C GLY A 22 -8.92 -0.24 -0.02
N LEU A 23 -10.05 -0.85 -0.39
CA LEU A 23 -10.41 -1.02 -1.80
C LEU A 23 -10.86 0.32 -2.36
N THR A 24 -10.38 0.65 -3.56
CA THR A 24 -10.81 1.78 -4.36
C THR A 24 -11.74 1.29 -5.47
N ALA A 25 -12.29 2.21 -6.28
CA ALA A 25 -13.10 1.84 -7.43
C ALA A 25 -12.38 0.90 -8.42
N THR A 26 -11.05 0.95 -8.45
CA THR A 26 -10.23 0.25 -9.46
C THR A 26 -9.17 -0.67 -8.87
N GLY A 27 -9.04 -0.79 -7.55
CA GLY A 27 -7.99 -1.60 -6.93
C GLY A 27 -7.93 -1.54 -5.41
N PHE A 28 -6.72 -1.66 -4.85
CA PHE A 28 -6.45 -1.59 -3.42
C PHE A 28 -5.36 -0.54 -3.16
N ARG A 29 -5.44 0.16 -2.02
CA ARG A 29 -4.43 1.12 -1.60
C ARG A 29 -4.08 0.93 -0.14
N ARG A 30 -2.78 0.84 0.16
CA ARG A 30 -2.26 0.73 1.53
C ARG A 30 -2.40 2.05 2.28
N ARG A 31 -2.56 1.94 3.59
CA ARG A 31 -2.52 3.08 4.53
C ARG A 31 -1.11 3.41 5.01
N SER A 32 -0.17 2.46 4.92
CA SER A 32 1.23 2.63 5.30
C SER A 32 2.16 2.40 4.11
N CYS A 33 3.35 3.00 4.17
CA CYS A 33 4.35 2.84 3.13
C CYS A 33 5.11 1.52 3.31
N CYS A 34 5.08 0.65 2.31
CA CYS A 34 5.85 -0.60 2.29
C CYS A 34 7.37 -0.41 2.12
N LEU A 35 7.84 0.83 1.98
CA LEU A 35 9.24 1.22 1.79
C LEU A 35 9.92 0.62 0.54
N TYR A 36 9.16 0.03 -0.38
CA TYR A 36 9.69 -0.53 -1.64
C TYR A 36 10.49 0.48 -2.47
N TYR A 37 10.12 1.77 -2.39
CA TYR A 37 10.82 2.86 -3.04
C TYR A 37 12.29 3.04 -2.58
N ARG A 38 12.70 2.40 -1.48
CA ARG A 38 14.08 2.47 -0.98
C ARG A 38 15.01 1.48 -1.67
N VAL A 39 14.47 0.51 -2.42
CA VAL A 39 15.29 -0.43 -3.21
C VAL A 39 15.97 0.34 -4.35
N PRO A 40 17.27 0.14 -4.63
CA PRO A 40 17.94 0.78 -5.75
C PRO A 40 17.22 0.53 -7.08
N GLY A 41 16.90 1.60 -7.81
CA GLY A 41 16.10 1.52 -9.04
C GLY A 41 14.60 1.25 -8.81
N GLY A 42 14.15 1.16 -7.56
CA GLY A 42 12.76 0.92 -7.19
C GLY A 42 11.89 2.17 -7.27
N GLY A 43 10.65 1.99 -7.73
CA GLY A 43 9.59 3.00 -7.68
C GLY A 43 8.67 2.81 -6.46
N VAL A 44 7.53 3.49 -6.48
CA VAL A 44 6.43 3.14 -5.56
C VAL A 44 5.78 1.83 -6.03
N CYS A 45 5.30 1.00 -5.11
CA CYS A 45 4.51 -0.17 -5.48
C CYS A 45 3.12 0.24 -6.01
N GLY A 46 2.43 -0.67 -6.71
CA GLY A 46 1.09 -0.39 -7.28
C GLY A 46 0.04 0.01 -6.23
N ASP A 47 0.16 -0.50 -5.00
CA ASP A 47 -0.78 -0.22 -3.90
C ASP A 47 -0.28 0.91 -2.97
N CYS A 48 0.74 1.67 -3.36
CA CYS A 48 1.42 2.58 -2.45
C CYS A 48 0.50 3.69 -1.93
N CYS A 49 0.71 4.10 -0.67
CA CYS A 49 0.08 5.28 -0.12
C CYS A 49 0.56 6.57 -0.80
N PHE A 50 1.71 6.54 -1.51
CA PHE A 50 2.23 7.68 -2.26
C PHE A 50 2.13 7.47 -3.77
N VAL A 51 1.77 8.52 -4.51
CA VAL A 51 1.74 8.50 -5.98
C VAL A 51 3.12 8.60 -6.62
N ARG A 52 4.13 9.08 -5.87
CA ARG A 52 5.55 9.15 -6.24
C ARG A 52 6.39 8.95 -4.97
N PRO A 53 7.66 8.52 -5.07
CA PRO A 53 8.50 8.37 -3.90
C PRO A 53 8.56 9.67 -3.08
N PRO A 54 8.33 9.62 -1.77
CA PRO A 54 8.49 10.81 -0.93
C PRO A 54 9.94 11.25 -0.98
N ARG A 55 10.19 12.57 -1.04
CA ARG A 55 11.54 13.08 -0.94
C ARG A 55 12.07 12.77 0.45
N SER A 56 13.24 12.16 0.54
CA SER A 56 13.95 11.97 1.81
C SER A 56 14.14 13.33 2.46
N SER A 57 13.56 13.55 3.64
CA SER A 57 13.86 14.74 4.43
C SER A 57 15.13 14.46 5.24
N PRO A 58 16.21 15.24 5.09
CA PRO A 58 17.43 15.06 5.89
C PRO A 58 17.21 15.27 7.39
N ARG A 59 16.07 15.87 7.77
CA ARG A 59 15.80 16.35 9.13
C ARG A 59 14.66 15.60 9.83
N ALA A 60 14.01 14.65 9.16
CA ALA A 60 12.96 13.85 9.78
C ALA A 60 13.58 12.69 10.55
N PRO A 61 13.16 12.42 11.80
CA PRO A 61 13.54 11.18 12.46
C PRO A 61 13.06 9.99 11.62
N SER A 62 13.93 9.00 11.45
CA SER A 62 13.47 7.66 11.09
C SER A 62 12.58 7.22 12.25
N GLY A 63 11.27 7.13 12.00
CA GLY A 63 10.31 6.69 13.00
C GLY A 63 10.64 5.33 13.59
#